data_AF-A0AAD4EDL6-F1
#
_entry.id   AF-A0AAD4EDL6-F1
#
_cell.length_a   1.000
_cell.length_b   1.000
_cell.length_c   1.000
_cell.angle_alpha   90.00
_cell.angle_beta   90.00
_cell.angle_gamma   90.00
#
_symmetry.space_group_name_H-M   'P 1'
#
loop_
_entity.id
_entity.type
_entity.pdbx_description
1 polymer ?
#
loop_
_entity_poly.entity_id
_entity_poly.type
_entity_poly.pdbx_seq_one_letter_code
_entity_poly.pdbx_strand_id
1 'polypeptide(L)'
;SSYIYTLRSVAGSILDMPSPNFAALFDCAAVQQMTDVIGWVAGKGKEFNILNAPIIYPNLKVNAKKVFGNWLMITKFIKVAISGKMSIYSKSRRSGGLNPYSKLWKLKGCTPGLIACGVTALIFILSPDQQFPGSGIGTMSSIPYLTVFRTVKRFFVTQWNHARVQDIVKNMNNYIFKDVDETSRDISHNVNDTGKDLSDSLDWVMACLDDDDSSESDDENHIAAP
;
A
#
# COMPACT_ATOMS: atom_id res chain seq x y z
N SER A 1 5.55 -20.30 2.30
CA SER A 1 6.71 -19.48 2.72
C SER A 1 6.49 -18.94 4.12
N SER A 2 7.48 -19.03 5.02
CA SER A 2 7.42 -18.57 6.43
C SER A 2 6.99 -17.10 6.59
N TYR A 3 7.30 -16.28 5.59
CA TYR A 3 6.95 -14.86 5.48
C TYR A 3 5.44 -14.59 5.45
N ILE A 4 4.69 -15.27 4.58
CA ILE A 4 3.24 -15.05 4.43
C ILE A 4 2.49 -15.49 5.69
N TYR A 5 2.94 -16.58 6.31
CA TYR A 5 2.41 -17.02 7.59
C TYR A 5 2.60 -15.96 8.68
N THR A 6 3.79 -15.35 8.74
CA THR A 6 4.08 -14.26 9.68
C THR A 6 3.16 -13.07 9.44
N LEU A 7 2.98 -12.63 8.19
CA LEU A 7 2.06 -11.53 7.87
C LEU A 7 0.62 -11.86 8.24
N ARG A 8 0.12 -13.05 7.88
CA ARG A 8 -1.23 -13.52 8.25
C ARG A 8 -1.46 -13.49 9.76
N SER A 9 -0.46 -13.87 10.56
CA SER A 9 -0.58 -13.90 12.02
C SER A 9 -0.78 -12.53 12.70
N VAL A 10 -0.47 -11.43 12.00
CA VAL A 10 -0.62 -10.07 12.53
C VAL A 10 -1.53 -9.18 11.68
N ALA A 11 -2.01 -9.69 10.54
CA ALA A 11 -2.83 -8.94 9.60
C ALA A 11 -4.09 -8.38 10.26
N GLY A 12 -4.77 -9.16 11.12
CA GLY A 12 -5.94 -8.70 11.86
C GLY A 12 -5.69 -7.44 12.69
N SER A 13 -4.54 -7.36 13.36
CA SER A 13 -4.18 -6.19 14.16
C SER A 13 -3.73 -4.98 13.33
N ILE A 14 -3.27 -5.18 12.10
CA ILE A 14 -2.88 -4.07 11.20
C ILE A 14 -4.11 -3.53 10.45
N LEU A 15 -5.04 -4.41 10.11
CA LEU A 15 -6.25 -4.13 9.34
C LEU A 15 -7.47 -3.79 10.21
N ASP A 16 -7.34 -3.86 11.53
CA ASP A 16 -8.45 -3.77 12.48
C ASP A 16 -9.60 -4.74 12.13
N MET A 17 -9.22 -5.98 11.81
CA MET A 17 -10.12 -7.07 11.43
C MET A 17 -9.92 -8.29 12.35
N PRO A 18 -10.94 -9.15 12.50
CA PRO A 18 -10.79 -10.37 13.29
C PRO A 18 -9.64 -11.25 12.77
N SER A 19 -8.66 -11.55 13.64
CA SER A 19 -7.51 -12.41 13.31
C SER A 19 -7.88 -13.77 12.70
N PRO A 20 -9.00 -14.44 13.08
CA PRO A 20 -9.43 -15.68 12.43
C PRO A 20 -9.64 -15.56 10.91
N ASN A 21 -9.97 -14.37 10.40
CA ASN A 21 -10.18 -14.12 8.98
C ASN A 21 -8.88 -14.24 8.16
N PHE A 22 -7.71 -14.30 8.81
CA PHE A 22 -6.41 -14.44 8.15
C PHE A 22 -5.79 -15.83 8.34
N ALA A 23 -6.55 -16.80 8.85
CA ALA A 23 -6.08 -18.18 8.95
C ALA A 23 -5.69 -18.73 7.57
N ALA A 24 -4.75 -19.66 7.52
CA ALA A 24 -4.10 -20.08 6.28
C ALA A 24 -5.02 -20.78 5.25
N LEU A 25 -6.24 -21.13 5.63
CA LEU A 25 -7.28 -21.75 4.79
C LEU A 25 -8.62 -21.01 4.93
N PHE A 26 -8.60 -19.79 5.47
CA PHE A 26 -9.80 -18.98 5.57
C PHE A 26 -10.24 -18.54 4.17
N ASP A 27 -11.54 -18.55 3.94
CA ASP A 27 -12.13 -18.04 2.71
C ASP A 27 -12.34 -16.52 2.82
N CYS A 28 -11.34 -15.75 2.38
CA CYS A 28 -11.42 -14.28 2.38
C CYS A 28 -12.58 -13.76 1.52
N ALA A 29 -13.07 -14.51 0.53
CA ALA A 29 -14.22 -14.10 -0.27
C ALA A 29 -15.54 -14.11 0.52
N ALA A 30 -15.61 -14.85 1.63
CA ALA A 30 -16.76 -14.86 2.52
C ALA A 30 -16.87 -13.60 3.39
N VAL A 31 -15.82 -12.76 3.44
CA VAL A 31 -15.79 -11.53 4.24
C VAL A 31 -15.75 -10.31 3.32
N GLN A 32 -16.93 -9.71 3.12
CA GLN A 32 -17.10 -8.55 2.24
C GLN A 32 -16.12 -7.41 2.56
N GLN A 33 -15.84 -7.17 3.85
CA GLN A 33 -14.89 -6.15 4.28
C GLN A 33 -13.47 -6.35 3.70
N MET A 34 -13.01 -7.60 3.54
CA MET A 34 -11.69 -7.90 2.99
C MET A 34 -11.64 -7.60 1.48
N THR A 35 -12.69 -7.98 0.77
CA THR A 35 -12.80 -7.79 -0.67
C THR A 35 -13.01 -6.32 -1.03
N ASP A 36 -13.77 -5.58 -0.22
CA ASP A 36 -14.02 -4.14 -0.39
C ASP A 36 -12.74 -3.32 -0.24
N VAL A 37 -11.89 -3.67 0.74
CA VAL A 37 -10.63 -2.96 0.99
C VAL A 37 -9.71 -3.00 -0.23
N ILE A 38 -9.72 -4.10 -0.99
CA ILE A 38 -8.94 -4.21 -2.23
C ILE A 38 -9.75 -3.90 -3.49
N GLY A 39 -11.07 -3.66 -3.39
CA GLY A 39 -11.96 -3.44 -4.53
C GLY A 39 -12.11 -4.67 -5.42
N TRP A 40 -11.95 -5.88 -4.86
CA TRP A 40 -12.09 -7.13 -5.60
C TRP A 40 -13.56 -7.54 -5.69
N VAL A 41 -13.97 -7.95 -6.89
CA VAL A 41 -15.31 -8.47 -7.16
C VAL A 41 -15.19 -9.87 -7.76
N ALA A 42 -15.96 -10.82 -7.23
CA ALA A 42 -15.98 -12.20 -7.71
C ALA A 42 -16.25 -12.26 -9.22
N GLY A 43 -15.47 -13.07 -9.93
CA GLY A 43 -15.55 -13.22 -11.39
C GLY A 43 -14.92 -12.09 -12.22
N LYS A 44 -14.54 -10.96 -11.61
CA LYS A 44 -13.91 -9.81 -12.31
C LYS A 44 -12.41 -9.66 -12.08
N GLY A 45 -11.75 -10.66 -11.48
CA GLY A 45 -10.33 -10.56 -11.10
C GLY A 45 -9.35 -10.22 -12.21
N LYS A 46 -9.64 -10.61 -13.47
CA LYS A 46 -8.79 -10.26 -14.62
C LYS A 46 -8.83 -8.76 -14.95
N GLU A 47 -9.88 -8.07 -14.53
CA GLU A 47 -10.05 -6.61 -14.67
C GLU A 47 -9.50 -5.86 -13.44
N PHE A 48 -8.90 -6.57 -12.48
CA PHE A 48 -8.37 -5.95 -11.27
C PHE A 48 -7.27 -4.93 -11.61
N ASN A 49 -7.49 -3.68 -11.20
CA ASN A 49 -6.53 -2.60 -11.29
C ASN A 49 -6.12 -2.16 -9.88
N ILE A 50 -4.83 -2.24 -9.56
CA ILE A 50 -4.29 -1.78 -8.27
C ILE A 50 -4.55 -0.28 -8.03
N LEU A 51 -4.61 0.53 -9.08
CA LEU A 51 -4.93 1.96 -8.97
C LEU A 51 -6.41 2.20 -8.61
N ASN A 52 -7.27 1.19 -8.71
CA ASN A 52 -8.64 1.28 -8.23
C ASN A 52 -8.80 0.64 -6.84
N ALA A 53 -7.76 0.01 -6.29
CA ALA A 53 -7.83 -0.67 -5.00
C ALA A 53 -7.87 0.36 -3.86
N PRO A 54 -8.95 0.42 -3.06
CA PRO A 54 -9.09 1.43 -2.00
C PRO A 54 -7.94 1.45 -1.00
N ILE A 55 -7.35 0.29 -0.72
CA ILE A 55 -6.26 0.09 0.25
C ILE A 55 -5.05 1.01 0.06
N ILE A 56 -4.75 1.47 -1.16
CA ILE A 56 -3.60 2.37 -1.40
C ILE A 56 -3.95 3.84 -1.14
N TYR A 57 -5.21 4.17 -0.86
CA TYR A 57 -5.70 5.53 -0.69
C TYR A 57 -6.11 5.82 0.76
N PRO A 58 -5.96 7.07 1.23
CA PRO A 58 -6.45 7.47 2.55
C PRO A 58 -7.93 7.12 2.73
N ASN A 59 -8.29 6.62 3.92
CA ASN A 59 -9.66 6.28 4.29
C ASN A 59 -10.35 5.29 3.34
N LEU A 60 -9.58 4.51 2.58
CA LEU A 60 -10.09 3.58 1.58
C LEU A 60 -10.96 4.28 0.51
N LYS A 61 -10.57 5.49 0.10
CA LYS A 61 -11.26 6.27 -0.94
C LYS A 61 -10.35 6.58 -2.11
N VAL A 62 -10.66 6.00 -3.27
CA VAL A 62 -9.89 6.20 -4.50
C VAL A 62 -9.84 7.69 -4.85
N ASN A 63 -8.62 8.21 -4.93
CA ASN A 63 -8.34 9.59 -5.33
C ASN A 63 -6.93 9.62 -5.92
N ALA A 64 -6.81 9.81 -7.23
CA ALA A 64 -5.55 9.79 -7.96
C ALA A 64 -4.49 10.73 -7.38
N LYS A 65 -4.89 11.96 -7.04
CA LYS A 65 -4.02 12.93 -6.37
C LYS A 65 -3.52 12.40 -5.04
N LYS A 66 -4.28 11.52 -4.39
CA LYS A 66 -3.95 10.94 -3.08
C LYS A 66 -3.40 9.51 -3.11
N VAL A 67 -2.94 9.02 -4.26
CA VAL A 67 -2.40 7.66 -4.40
C VAL A 67 -1.25 7.39 -3.41
N PHE A 68 -1.20 6.18 -2.86
CA PHE A 68 -0.31 5.75 -1.77
C PHE A 68 -0.40 6.58 -0.48
N GLY A 69 -1.45 7.39 -0.32
CA GLY A 69 -1.67 8.17 0.89
C GLY A 69 -1.96 7.32 2.14
N ASN A 70 -2.39 6.06 1.98
CA ASN A 70 -2.48 5.09 3.09
C ASN A 70 -1.13 4.39 3.35
N TRP A 71 -0.04 5.17 3.35
CA TRP A 71 1.33 4.65 3.42
C TRP A 71 1.59 3.90 4.73
N LEU A 72 0.99 4.31 5.85
CA LEU A 72 1.25 3.75 7.18
C LEU A 72 0.90 2.26 7.21
N MET A 73 -0.25 1.89 6.64
CA MET A 73 -0.72 0.52 6.61
C MET A 73 0.19 -0.38 5.77
N ILE A 74 0.57 0.09 4.57
CA ILE A 74 1.55 -0.58 3.70
C ILE A 74 2.88 -0.75 4.46
N THR A 75 3.28 0.27 5.19
CA THR A 75 4.53 0.31 5.95
C THR A 75 4.53 -0.67 7.13
N LYS A 76 3.41 -0.81 7.86
CA LYS A 76 3.24 -1.83 8.91
C LYS A 76 3.47 -3.22 8.35
N PHE A 77 2.88 -3.53 7.18
CA PHE A 77 3.10 -4.79 6.48
C PHE A 77 4.56 -4.99 6.09
N ILE A 78 5.21 -3.98 5.48
CA ILE A 78 6.63 -4.03 5.12
C ILE A 78 7.52 -4.21 6.36
N LYS A 79 7.22 -3.55 7.48
CA LYS A 79 8.00 -3.65 8.72
C LYS A 79 7.94 -5.07 9.28
N VAL A 80 6.75 -5.67 9.36
CA VAL A 80 6.59 -7.08 9.79
C VAL A 80 7.32 -8.02 8.84
N ALA A 81 7.18 -7.78 7.54
CA ALA A 81 7.82 -8.54 6.49
C ALA A 81 9.35 -8.63 6.67
N ILE A 82 10.01 -7.52 7.01
CA ILE A 82 11.47 -7.45 7.09
C ILE A 82 12.04 -7.61 8.51
N SER A 83 11.25 -7.37 9.54
CA SER A 83 11.68 -7.34 10.96
C SER A 83 10.93 -8.33 11.85
N GLY A 84 9.95 -9.05 11.32
CA GLY A 84 9.15 -10.05 12.05
C GLY A 84 7.95 -9.48 12.80
N LYS A 85 7.07 -10.38 13.28
CA LYS A 85 5.78 -10.04 13.92
C LYS A 85 5.87 -9.13 15.16
N MET A 86 6.96 -9.19 15.92
CA MET A 86 7.12 -8.37 17.12
C MET A 86 7.44 -6.90 16.80
N SER A 87 7.80 -6.59 15.55
CA SER A 87 8.24 -5.24 15.15
C SER A 87 7.15 -4.17 15.19
N ILE A 88 5.88 -4.55 15.25
CA ILE A 88 4.73 -3.64 15.41
C ILE A 88 4.33 -3.45 16.88
N TYR A 89 4.79 -4.32 17.79
CA TYR A 89 4.42 -4.29 19.21
C TYR A 89 5.56 -3.82 20.13
N SER A 90 6.81 -4.05 19.75
CA SER A 90 7.95 -3.70 20.60
C SER A 90 8.46 -2.29 20.30
N LYS A 91 8.38 -1.40 21.30
CA LYS A 91 9.31 -0.28 21.41
C LYS A 91 10.70 -0.91 21.63
N SER A 92 11.58 -0.77 20.65
CA SER A 92 12.98 -1.22 20.64
C SER A 92 13.53 -1.65 22.01
N ARG A 93 13.54 -2.97 22.27
CA ARG A 93 14.46 -3.61 23.21
C ARG A 93 14.77 -5.01 22.68
N ARG A 94 15.98 -5.15 22.11
CA ARG A 94 16.71 -6.41 21.88
C ARG A 94 15.83 -7.68 21.94
N SER A 95 14.98 -7.88 20.93
CA SER A 95 14.27 -9.16 20.82
C SER A 95 15.24 -10.18 20.24
N GLY A 96 15.87 -10.95 21.11
CA GLY A 96 16.88 -11.98 20.82
C GLY A 96 16.30 -13.22 20.14
N GLY A 97 15.64 -13.04 18.99
CA GLY A 97 15.21 -14.13 18.12
C GLY A 97 15.59 -13.82 16.68
N LEU A 98 16.26 -14.76 16.00
CA LEU A 98 16.59 -14.65 14.58
C LEU A 98 15.34 -14.30 13.77
N ASN A 99 15.29 -13.11 13.18
CA ASN A 99 15.59 -12.89 11.76
C ASN A 99 15.10 -11.49 11.32
N PRO A 100 15.96 -10.48 11.16
CA PRO A 100 15.56 -9.27 10.48
C PRO A 100 16.13 -9.37 9.06
N TYR A 101 15.33 -9.81 8.09
CA TYR A 101 15.70 -9.78 6.67
C TYR A 101 16.27 -8.41 6.25
N SER A 102 15.92 -7.33 6.95
CA SER A 102 16.57 -6.02 6.84
C SER A 102 18.09 -6.04 7.07
N LYS A 103 18.61 -6.76 8.07
CA LYS A 103 20.07 -6.91 8.29
C LYS A 103 20.69 -7.86 7.28
N LEU A 104 20.01 -8.98 6.98
CA LEU A 104 20.50 -9.97 6.02
C LEU A 104 20.65 -9.37 4.62
N TRP A 105 19.67 -8.57 4.20
CA TRP A 105 19.64 -7.91 2.89
C TRP A 105 20.26 -6.50 2.91
N LYS A 106 20.84 -6.09 4.05
CA LYS A 106 21.47 -4.77 4.24
C LYS A 106 20.58 -3.61 3.78
N LEU A 107 19.29 -3.69 4.07
CA LEU A 107 18.32 -2.66 3.70
C LEU A 107 18.64 -1.37 4.45
N LYS A 108 18.90 -0.29 3.70
CA LYS A 108 19.17 1.06 4.24
C LYS A 108 17.98 1.99 4.12
N GLY A 109 16.95 1.58 3.38
CA GLY A 109 15.77 2.36 3.09
C GLY A 109 14.76 1.57 2.25
N CYS A 110 13.55 2.11 2.16
CA CYS A 110 12.51 1.68 1.26
C CYS A 110 12.93 1.94 -0.19
N THR A 111 13.00 0.87 -0.98
CA THR A 111 13.15 0.96 -2.43
C THR A 111 11.79 0.79 -3.10
N PRO A 112 11.60 1.29 -4.34
CA PRO A 112 10.38 1.04 -5.11
C PRO A 112 9.98 -0.44 -5.17
N GLY A 113 10.97 -1.33 -5.28
CA GLY A 113 10.75 -2.78 -5.30
C GLY A 113 10.26 -3.34 -3.95
N LEU A 114 10.77 -2.83 -2.83
CA LEU A 114 10.30 -3.23 -1.51
C LEU A 114 8.85 -2.79 -1.27
N ILE A 115 8.52 -1.56 -1.66
CA ILE A 115 7.16 -1.02 -1.55
C ILE A 115 6.20 -1.84 -2.42
N ALA A 116 6.55 -2.09 -3.68
CA ALA A 116 5.77 -2.93 -4.58
C ALA A 116 5.55 -4.35 -4.01
N CYS A 117 6.58 -4.97 -3.45
CA CYS A 117 6.46 -6.28 -2.81
C CYS A 117 5.48 -6.26 -1.62
N GLY A 118 5.58 -5.22 -0.77
CA GLY A 118 4.68 -5.03 0.37
C GLY A 118 3.21 -4.87 -0.06
N VAL A 119 2.95 -4.04 -1.06
CA VAL A 119 1.60 -3.84 -1.61
C VAL A 119 1.07 -5.12 -2.23
N THR A 120 1.85 -5.83 -3.04
CA THR A 120 1.43 -7.10 -3.65
C THR A 120 1.12 -8.18 -2.60
N ALA A 121 1.95 -8.27 -1.54
CA ALA A 121 1.70 -9.18 -0.43
C ALA A 121 0.43 -8.82 0.33
N LEU A 122 0.16 -7.53 0.51
CA LEU A 122 -1.07 -7.03 1.14
C LEU A 122 -2.32 -7.41 0.33
N ILE A 123 -2.36 -7.17 -1.00
CA ILE A 123 -3.54 -7.59 -1.78
C ILE A 123 -3.69 -9.11 -1.78
N PHE A 124 -2.59 -9.87 -1.79
CA PHE A 124 -2.66 -11.33 -1.72
C PHE A 124 -3.24 -11.84 -0.38
N ILE A 125 -2.92 -11.19 0.73
CA ILE A 125 -3.46 -11.58 2.04
C ILE A 125 -4.97 -11.29 2.14
N LEU A 126 -5.42 -10.25 1.44
CA LEU A 126 -6.83 -9.84 1.40
C LEU A 126 -7.63 -10.53 0.28
N SER A 127 -6.95 -11.23 -0.63
CA SER A 127 -7.61 -11.97 -1.70
C SER A 127 -8.01 -13.37 -1.22
N PRO A 128 -8.93 -14.04 -1.93
CA PRO A 128 -9.28 -15.43 -1.63
C PRO A 128 -8.20 -16.45 -2.03
N ASP A 129 -7.02 -16.03 -2.52
CA ASP A 129 -6.00 -16.97 -2.96
C ASP A 129 -5.21 -17.56 -1.79
N GLN A 130 -5.06 -18.88 -1.79
CA GLN A 130 -4.37 -19.59 -0.73
C GLN A 130 -2.85 -19.64 -0.90
N GLN A 131 -2.37 -19.59 -2.14
CA GLN A 131 -0.96 -19.69 -2.50
C GLN A 131 -0.61 -18.71 -3.61
N PHE A 132 0.63 -18.19 -3.58
CA PHE A 132 1.16 -17.42 -4.69
C PHE A 132 1.40 -18.35 -5.88
N PRO A 133 0.70 -18.15 -7.01
CA PRO A 133 0.83 -19.02 -8.15
C PRO A 133 2.11 -18.68 -8.92
N GLY A 134 2.80 -19.70 -9.44
CA GLY A 134 4.00 -19.51 -10.27
C GLY A 134 3.75 -18.73 -11.55
N SER A 135 2.51 -18.73 -12.05
CA SER A 135 2.06 -17.91 -13.19
C SER A 135 1.96 -16.41 -12.86
N GLY A 136 1.96 -16.03 -11.58
CA GLY A 136 1.74 -14.66 -11.13
C GLY A 136 0.28 -14.18 -11.21
N ILE A 137 -0.69 -15.07 -11.48
CA ILE A 137 -2.13 -14.78 -11.53
C ILE A 137 -2.87 -15.67 -10.54
N GLY A 138 -3.60 -15.07 -9.61
CA GLY A 138 -4.39 -15.75 -8.58
C GLY A 138 -5.31 -16.83 -9.14
N THR A 139 -5.26 -18.04 -8.57
CA THR A 139 -6.05 -19.18 -9.04
C THR A 139 -7.54 -18.97 -8.82
N MET A 140 -7.93 -18.42 -7.67
CA MET A 140 -9.33 -18.18 -7.31
C MET A 140 -9.71 -16.74 -7.62
N SER A 141 -8.86 -15.79 -7.22
CA SER A 141 -9.18 -14.38 -7.38
C SER A 141 -9.06 -13.90 -8.82
N SER A 142 -8.29 -14.59 -9.68
CA SER A 142 -7.84 -14.12 -11.01
C SER A 142 -7.04 -12.81 -11.00
N ILE A 143 -6.58 -12.33 -9.84
CA ILE A 143 -5.79 -11.09 -9.71
C ILE A 143 -4.40 -11.31 -10.32
N PRO A 144 -3.93 -10.44 -11.24
CA PRO A 144 -2.59 -10.53 -11.82
C PRO A 144 -1.53 -9.90 -10.89
N TYR A 145 -1.11 -10.61 -9.85
CA TYR A 145 -0.11 -10.15 -8.87
C TYR A 145 1.19 -9.62 -9.48
N LEU A 146 1.66 -10.23 -10.57
CA LEU A 146 2.85 -9.75 -11.29
C LEU A 146 2.61 -8.37 -11.89
N THR A 147 1.43 -8.12 -12.44
CA THR A 147 1.02 -6.81 -12.96
C THR A 147 0.91 -5.80 -11.82
N VAL A 148 0.27 -6.18 -10.70
CA VAL A 148 0.21 -5.34 -9.48
C VAL A 148 1.61 -4.90 -9.06
N PHE A 149 2.55 -5.84 -8.92
CA PHE A 149 3.94 -5.53 -8.56
C PHE A 149 4.59 -4.57 -9.55
N ARG A 150 4.47 -4.84 -10.86
CA ARG A 150 5.07 -4.01 -11.91
C ARG A 150 4.50 -2.59 -11.94
N THR A 151 3.18 -2.44 -11.82
CA THR A 151 2.50 -1.13 -11.81
C THR A 151 2.94 -0.28 -10.62
N VAL A 152 2.92 -0.85 -9.40
CA VAL A 152 3.36 -0.14 -8.19
C VAL A 152 4.84 0.24 -8.30
N LYS A 153 5.69 -0.69 -8.75
CA LYS A 153 7.12 -0.41 -8.93
C LYS A 153 7.35 0.70 -9.96
N ARG A 154 6.64 0.66 -11.10
CA ARG A 154 6.74 1.67 -12.16
C ARG A 154 6.34 3.05 -11.63
N PHE A 155 5.21 3.14 -10.92
CA PHE A 155 4.78 4.39 -10.27
C PHE A 155 5.89 5.01 -9.42
N PHE A 156 6.45 4.26 -8.47
CA PHE A 156 7.48 4.79 -7.58
C PHE A 156 8.81 5.08 -8.29
N VAL A 157 9.15 4.35 -9.34
CA VAL A 157 10.37 4.64 -10.13
C VAL A 157 10.20 5.94 -10.93
N THR A 158 9.06 6.12 -11.60
CA THR A 158 8.79 7.29 -12.43
C THR A 158 8.62 8.54 -11.58
N GLN A 159 7.82 8.45 -10.51
CA GLN A 159 7.50 9.57 -9.63
C GLN A 159 8.46 9.70 -8.44
N TRP A 160 9.64 9.08 -8.51
CA TRP A 160 10.55 9.02 -7.36
C TRP A 160 10.92 10.41 -6.84
N ASN A 161 11.19 11.36 -7.73
CA ASN A 161 11.65 12.69 -7.33
C ASN A 161 10.51 13.66 -6.98
N HIS A 162 9.24 13.26 -7.13
CA HIS A 162 8.10 14.11 -6.78
C HIS A 162 8.07 14.35 -5.26
N ALA A 163 7.85 15.60 -4.84
CA ALA A 163 7.90 16.03 -3.43
C ALA A 163 7.03 15.15 -2.51
N ARG A 164 5.76 14.97 -2.86
CA ARG A 164 4.83 14.10 -2.15
C ARG A 164 5.30 12.65 -2.05
N VAL A 165 5.86 12.07 -3.12
CA VAL A 165 6.37 10.69 -3.11
C VAL A 165 7.59 10.59 -2.19
N GLN A 166 8.48 11.57 -2.22
CA GLN A 166 9.59 11.66 -1.28
C GLN A 166 9.12 11.77 0.17
N ASP A 167 8.08 12.54 0.45
CA ASP A 167 7.50 12.63 1.79
C ASP A 167 6.88 11.30 2.26
N ILE A 168 6.15 10.60 1.39
CA ILE A 168 5.66 9.25 1.67
C ILE A 168 6.85 8.33 2.00
N VAL A 169 7.85 8.26 1.14
CA VAL A 169 9.03 7.39 1.32
C VAL A 169 9.81 7.75 2.58
N LYS A 170 9.96 9.03 2.90
CA LYS A 170 10.56 9.52 4.13
C LYS A 170 9.79 9.06 5.36
N ASN A 171 8.45 9.15 5.33
CA ASN A 171 7.59 8.67 6.42
C ASN A 171 7.68 7.14 6.58
N MET A 172 7.65 6.38 5.47
CA MET A 172 7.84 4.93 5.50
C MET A 172 9.21 4.57 6.11
N ASN A 173 10.28 5.23 5.65
CA ASN A 173 11.63 5.03 6.15
C ASN A 173 11.75 5.36 7.63
N ASN A 174 11.17 6.48 8.05
CA ASN A 174 11.17 6.88 9.43
C ASN A 174 10.44 5.84 10.27
N TYR A 175 9.29 5.32 9.88
CA TYR A 175 8.58 4.30 10.68
C TYR A 175 9.28 2.94 10.71
N ILE A 176 9.90 2.52 9.60
CA ILE A 176 10.55 1.21 9.48
C ILE A 176 11.91 1.19 10.17
N PHE A 177 12.71 2.24 9.97
CA PHE A 177 14.11 2.28 10.39
C PHE A 177 14.38 3.22 11.57
N LYS A 178 13.40 4.06 11.95
CA LYS A 178 13.44 4.90 13.16
C LYS A 178 12.21 4.56 14.01
N ASP A 179 12.31 4.68 15.34
CA ASP A 179 11.15 4.44 16.20
C ASP A 179 10.30 5.71 16.24
N VAL A 180 9.17 5.75 15.51
CA VAL A 180 8.24 6.91 15.46
C VAL A 180 6.86 6.54 16.03
N ASP A 181 6.28 7.45 16.83
CA ASP A 181 4.98 7.31 17.52
C ASP A 181 3.77 7.58 16.59
N GLU A 182 2.66 6.88 16.79
CA GLU A 182 1.50 6.79 15.86
C GLU A 182 0.44 7.91 15.96
N THR A 183 0.68 9.00 16.68
CA THR A 183 -0.42 9.83 17.22
C THR A 183 -0.92 11.00 16.36
N SER A 184 -0.68 11.06 15.04
CA SER A 184 -1.14 12.24 14.28
C SER A 184 -1.41 11.97 12.79
N ARG A 185 -2.70 11.86 12.39
CA ARG A 185 -3.38 12.69 11.36
C ARG A 185 -4.58 11.99 10.71
N ASP A 186 -5.73 12.67 10.73
CA ASP A 186 -7.01 12.27 10.12
C ASP A 186 -7.50 13.26 9.02
N ILE A 187 -7.98 12.66 7.92
CA ILE A 187 -9.16 12.96 7.07
C ILE A 187 -9.32 14.28 6.26
N SER A 188 -9.58 14.17 4.93
CA SER A 188 -10.72 14.85 4.23
C SER A 188 -11.05 14.28 2.82
N HIS A 189 -12.35 14.37 2.46
CA HIS A 189 -13.20 13.70 1.43
C HIS A 189 -13.29 14.35 0.02
N ASN A 190 -13.59 13.57 -1.06
CA ASN A 190 -14.78 13.61 -1.98
C ASN A 190 -14.55 12.90 -3.36
N VAL A 191 -15.63 12.62 -4.11
CA VAL A 191 -15.95 11.38 -4.90
C VAL A 191 -16.13 11.58 -6.44
N ASN A 192 -16.01 10.46 -7.22
CA ASN A 192 -16.63 10.01 -8.51
C ASN A 192 -15.62 9.78 -9.67
N ASP A 193 -15.32 8.53 -10.11
CA ASP A 193 -15.95 7.58 -11.10
C ASP A 193 -15.91 8.10 -12.57
N THR A 194 -15.51 7.41 -13.66
CA THR A 194 -15.38 6.01 -14.13
C THR A 194 -14.29 6.04 -15.25
N GLY A 195 -13.29 5.15 -15.40
CA GLY A 195 -13.38 3.82 -16.01
C GLY A 195 -12.90 3.72 -17.49
N LYS A 196 -11.58 3.74 -17.77
CA LYS A 196 -10.87 2.88 -18.77
C LYS A 196 -9.36 3.19 -18.90
N ASP A 197 -8.63 2.13 -19.27
CA ASP A 197 -7.24 2.03 -19.69
C ASP A 197 -6.18 2.04 -18.57
N LEU A 198 -5.44 0.94 -18.41
CA LEU A 198 -4.53 0.71 -17.27
C LEU A 198 -3.19 1.46 -17.42
N SER A 199 -2.76 1.72 -18.66
CA SER A 199 -1.58 2.54 -18.93
C SER A 199 -1.97 4.00 -18.82
N ASP A 200 -3.05 4.39 -19.49
CA ASP A 200 -3.61 5.73 -19.41
C ASP A 200 -4.06 6.02 -17.97
N SER A 201 -4.49 5.03 -17.18
CA SER A 201 -4.83 5.20 -15.76
C SER A 201 -3.60 5.47 -14.92
N LEU A 202 -2.46 4.80 -15.19
CA LEU A 202 -1.22 5.11 -14.49
C LEU A 202 -0.69 6.49 -14.91
N ASP A 203 -0.67 6.77 -16.21
CA ASP A 203 -0.22 8.03 -16.77
C ASP A 203 -1.14 9.19 -16.31
N TRP A 204 -2.44 8.97 -16.22
CA TRP A 204 -3.42 9.91 -15.65
C TRP A 204 -3.23 10.11 -14.15
N VAL A 205 -2.99 9.04 -13.36
CA VAL A 205 -2.70 9.19 -11.92
C VAL A 205 -1.41 9.99 -11.72
N MET A 206 -0.39 9.75 -12.55
CA MET A 206 0.86 10.51 -12.53
C MET A 206 0.63 11.97 -12.89
N ALA A 207 -0.13 12.26 -13.95
CA ALA A 207 -0.49 13.63 -14.34
C ALA A 207 -1.28 14.35 -13.23
N CYS A 208 -2.24 13.67 -12.61
CA CYS A 208 -3.03 14.24 -11.51
C CYS A 208 -2.19 14.63 -10.29
N LEU A 209 -1.06 13.96 -10.06
CA LEU A 209 -0.11 14.32 -9.00
C LEU A 209 0.66 15.58 -9.37
N ASP A 210 1.16 15.65 -10.60
CA ASP A 210 1.97 16.76 -11.09
C ASP A 210 1.15 18.08 -11.12
N ASP A 211 -0.14 18.01 -11.44
CA ASP A 211 -1.05 19.18 -11.43
C ASP A 211 -1.20 19.83 -10.04
N ASP A 212 -1.08 19.06 -8.94
CA ASP A 212 -1.27 19.56 -7.58
C ASP A 212 -0.12 20.48 -7.12
N ASP A 213 1.12 20.22 -7.56
CA ASP A 213 2.32 21.01 -7.24
C ASP A 213 2.34 22.38 -7.94
N SER A 214 1.45 22.61 -8.92
CA SER A 214 1.41 23.83 -9.74
C SER A 214 0.40 24.89 -9.27
N SER A 215 -0.31 24.65 -8.16
CA SER A 215 -1.42 25.51 -7.71
C SER A 215 -1.10 26.50 -6.57
N GLU A 216 0.17 26.75 -6.28
CA GLU A 216 0.61 27.84 -5.39
C GLU A 216 1.36 28.94 -6.16
N SER A 217 0.65 29.73 -6.98
CA SER A 217 1.00 31.13 -7.23
C SER A 217 -0.05 31.84 -8.09
N ASP A 218 -0.56 32.95 -7.54
CA ASP A 218 -1.08 34.16 -8.19
C ASP A 218 -2.55 34.49 -7.84
N ASP A 219 -2.73 35.31 -6.80
CA ASP A 219 -3.42 36.61 -6.93
C ASP A 219 -3.51 37.33 -5.57
N GLU A 220 -2.53 38.17 -5.27
CA GLU A 220 -2.74 39.35 -4.41
C GLU A 220 -1.81 40.47 -4.85
N ASN A 221 -2.23 41.25 -5.85
CA ASN A 221 -1.74 42.62 -6.02
C ASN A 221 -2.74 43.49 -6.80
N HIS A 222 -3.90 43.75 -6.18
CA HIS A 222 -4.62 44.99 -6.46
C HIS A 222 -4.22 46.05 -5.43
N ILE A 223 -3.17 46.79 -5.75
CA ILE A 223 -2.82 48.03 -5.06
C ILE A 223 -3.92 49.04 -5.37
N ALA A 224 -4.75 49.36 -4.37
CA ALA A 224 -5.58 50.55 -4.37
C ALA A 224 -4.69 51.76 -4.07
N ALA A 225 -4.66 52.73 -4.99
CA ALA A 225 -4.06 54.04 -4.77
C ALA A 225 -5.04 54.96 -4.02
N PRO A 226 -4.54 55.91 -3.21
CA PRO A 226 -5.36 56.93 -2.55
C PRO A 226 -5.87 58.02 -3.50
#